data_AF-A0AAP6SFP5-F1
#
_entry.id   AF-A0AAP6SFP5-F1
#
_cell.length_a   1.000
_cell.length_b   1.000
_cell.length_c   1.000
_cell.angle_alpha   90.00
_cell.angle_beta   90.00
_cell.angle_gamma   90.00
#
_symmetry.space_group_name_H-M   'P 1'
#
loop_
_entity.id
_entity.type
_entity.pdbx_description
1 polymer ?
#
loop_
_entity_poly.entity_id
_entity_poly.type
_entity_poly.pdbx_seq_one_letter_code
_entity_poly.pdbx_strand_id
1 'polypeptide(L)'
;MIHIGIDTGTHTGIAVWDSRSQCFRAIEDVAIHKAMEMVAQYKSIADQEGVRLYVRVEDPRQRTWFGTENMTREEERKKLQGVGSVKRDASIWEAYLKDLGVWFEMVAPKRNLTKITHETFVNITKWKGRTNEHKRDAAMLVFGR
;
A
#
# COMPACT_ATOMS: atom_id res chain seq x y z
N MET A 1 -4.07 1.25 17.69
CA MET A 1 -3.18 1.99 16.76
C MET A 1 -3.87 1.95 15.40
N ILE A 2 -3.75 3.00 14.59
CA ILE A 2 -4.26 2.98 13.23
C ILE A 2 -3.09 2.70 12.30
N HIS A 3 -3.24 1.71 11.44
CA HIS A 3 -2.25 1.33 10.43
C HIS A 3 -2.80 1.63 9.04
N ILE A 4 -2.02 2.30 8.19
CA ILE A 4 -2.37 2.54 6.79
C ILE A 4 -1.39 1.79 5.90
N GLY A 5 -1.90 0.93 5.03
CA GLY A 5 -1.13 0.28 3.97
C GLY A 5 -1.34 1.01 2.65
N ILE A 6 -0.25 1.27 1.93
CA ILE A 6 -0.25 1.97 0.65
C ILE A 6 0.47 1.11 -0.38
N ASP A 7 -0.23 0.75 -1.44
CA ASP A 7 0.34 0.13 -2.63
C ASP A 7 0.50 1.19 -3.73
N THR A 8 1.74 1.43 -4.16
CA THR A 8 2.09 2.53 -5.06
C THR A 8 2.07 2.08 -6.52
N GLY A 9 1.34 2.80 -7.37
CA GLY A 9 1.29 2.62 -8.82
C GLY A 9 0.39 3.67 -9.48
N THR A 10 0.07 3.49 -10.76
CA THR A 10 -0.87 4.36 -11.51
C THR A 10 -2.21 4.52 -10.78
N HIS A 11 -2.60 3.47 -10.08
CA HIS A 11 -3.73 3.39 -9.16
C HIS A 11 -3.16 3.08 -7.77
N THR A 12 -3.50 3.88 -6.77
CA THR A 12 -2.95 3.76 -5.42
C THR A 12 -3.94 3.02 -4.54
N GLY A 13 -3.59 1.79 -4.18
CA GLY A 13 -4.32 1.03 -3.17
C GLY A 13 -4.06 1.62 -1.79
N ILE A 14 -5.11 1.91 -1.03
CA ILE A 14 -5.01 2.36 0.35
C ILE A 14 -5.91 1.52 1.25
N ALA A 15 -5.36 1.01 2.35
CA ALA A 15 -6.11 0.23 3.32
C ALA A 15 -5.85 0.74 4.73
N VAL A 16 -6.91 0.85 5.53
CA VAL A 16 -6.84 1.36 6.90
C VAL A 16 -7.28 0.29 7.87
N TRP A 17 -6.37 -0.15 8.71
CA TRP A 17 -6.55 -1.17 9.72
C TRP A 17 -6.53 -0.54 11.11
N ASP A 18 -7.53 -0.86 11.92
CA ASP A 18 -7.55 -0.50 13.34
C ASP A 18 -7.18 -1.71 14.19
N SER A 19 -6.03 -1.63 14.87
CA SER A 19 -5.53 -2.74 15.68
C SER A 19 -6.35 -2.98 16.95
N ARG A 20 -7.14 -2.00 17.41
CA ARG A 20 -8.00 -2.17 18.60
C ARG A 20 -9.25 -2.98 18.29
N SER A 21 -9.89 -2.70 17.16
CA SER A 21 -11.09 -3.41 16.71
C SER A 21 -10.79 -4.62 15.83
N GLN A 22 -9.51 -4.81 15.47
CA GLN A 22 -9.02 -5.85 14.57
C GLN A 22 -9.85 -5.94 13.27
N CYS A 23 -10.13 -4.78 12.68
CA CYS A 23 -10.90 -4.70 11.44
C CYS A 23 -10.41 -3.57 10.53
N PHE A 24 -10.76 -3.69 9.25
CA PHE A 24 -10.52 -2.62 8.28
C PHE A 24 -11.59 -1.54 8.40
N ARG A 25 -11.16 -0.29 8.53
CA ARG A 25 -12.02 0.89 8.44
C ARG A 25 -12.29 1.29 6.99
N ALA A 26 -11.31 1.12 6.11
CA ALA A 26 -11.43 1.44 4.68
C ALA A 26 -10.48 0.60 3.83
N ILE A 27 -10.90 0.26 2.61
CA ILE A 27 -10.04 -0.33 1.58
C ILE A 27 -10.43 0.26 0.22
N GLU A 28 -9.60 1.17 -0.28
CA GLU A 28 -9.87 1.98 -1.45
C GLU A 28 -8.77 1.85 -2.51
N ASP A 29 -9.14 2.19 -3.74
CA ASP A 29 -8.22 2.31 -4.86
C ASP A 29 -8.52 3.65 -5.50
N VAL A 30 -7.58 4.58 -5.35
CA VAL A 30 -7.77 5.99 -5.67
C VAL A 30 -6.52 6.55 -6.33
N ALA A 31 -6.64 7.74 -6.90
CA ALA A 31 -5.47 8.47 -7.35
C ALA A 31 -4.57 8.88 -6.16
N ILE A 32 -3.27 9.02 -6.41
CA ILE A 32 -2.27 9.32 -5.37
C ILE A 32 -2.63 10.53 -4.49
N HIS A 33 -3.13 11.61 -5.09
CA HIS A 33 -3.52 12.82 -4.36
C HIS A 33 -4.71 12.56 -3.42
N LYS A 34 -5.66 11.71 -3.81
CA LYS A 34 -6.78 11.30 -2.94
C LYS A 34 -6.30 10.38 -1.81
N ALA A 35 -5.36 9.49 -2.08
CA ALA A 35 -4.73 8.71 -1.02
C ALA A 35 -3.99 9.61 -0.01
N MET A 36 -3.30 10.66 -0.47
CA MET A 36 -2.63 11.64 0.41
C MET A 36 -3.62 12.41 1.28
N GLU A 37 -4.73 12.89 0.70
CA GLU A 37 -5.84 13.52 1.44
C GLU A 37 -6.36 12.57 2.54
N MET A 38 -6.57 11.29 2.21
CA MET A 38 -7.02 10.29 3.19
C MET A 38 -6.01 10.09 4.33
N VAL A 39 -4.71 10.01 4.04
CA VAL A 39 -3.69 9.88 5.09
C VAL A 39 -3.70 11.09 6.04
N ALA A 40 -3.84 12.30 5.51
CA ALA A 40 -3.95 13.51 6.33
C ALA A 40 -5.23 13.49 7.19
N GLN A 41 -6.36 13.07 6.64
CA GLN A 41 -7.61 12.91 7.40
C GLN A 41 -7.46 11.90 8.54
N TYR A 42 -6.85 10.73 8.26
CA TYR A 42 -6.63 9.71 9.29
C TYR A 42 -5.60 10.13 10.34
N LYS A 43 -4.65 11.01 10.01
CA LYS A 43 -3.79 11.65 11.02
C LYS A 43 -4.62 12.47 11.99
N SER A 44 -5.48 13.36 11.49
CA SER A 44 -6.37 14.16 12.32
C SER A 44 -7.29 13.30 13.19
N ILE A 45 -7.84 12.21 12.63
CA ILE A 45 -8.66 11.24 13.38
C ILE A 45 -7.83 10.55 14.47
N ALA A 46 -6.61 10.12 14.15
CA ALA A 46 -5.72 9.47 15.11
C ALA A 46 -5.36 10.40 16.27
N ASP A 47 -5.06 11.67 15.98
CA ASP A 47 -4.76 12.70 16.97
C ASP A 47 -5.98 12.98 17.88
N GLN A 48 -7.19 13.06 17.31
CA GLN A 48 -8.45 13.22 18.07
C GLN A 48 -8.77 12.01 18.94
N GLU A 49 -8.54 10.80 18.44
CA GLU A 49 -8.76 9.55 19.18
C GLU A 49 -7.63 9.25 20.18
N GLY A 50 -6.58 10.07 20.23
CA GLY A 50 -5.41 9.87 21.10
C GLY A 50 -4.61 8.60 20.74
N VAL A 51 -4.64 8.16 19.48
CA VAL A 51 -3.93 6.97 19.00
C VAL A 51 -2.83 7.33 18.01
N ARG A 52 -1.82 6.46 17.92
CA ARG A 52 -0.76 6.62 16.91
C ARG A 52 -1.24 6.16 15.55
N LEU A 53 -0.83 6.90 14.51
CA LEU A 53 -0.92 6.51 13.11
C LEU A 53 0.42 5.97 12.62
N TYR A 54 0.41 4.80 11.97
CA TYR A 54 1.58 4.18 11.36
C TYR A 54 1.31 3.82 9.89
N VAL A 55 2.11 4.33 8.97
CA VAL A 55 1.92 4.15 7.53
C VAL A 55 2.96 3.17 6.97
N ARG A 56 2.53 2.20 6.16
CA ARG A 56 3.42 1.27 5.45
C ARG A 56 3.21 1.45 3.96
N VAL A 57 4.26 1.81 3.26
CA VAL A 57 4.21 2.08 1.81
C VAL A 57 5.03 1.03 1.11
N GLU A 58 4.46 0.34 0.12
CA GLU A 58 5.26 -0.53 -0.75
C GLU A 58 6.25 0.32 -1.57
N ASP A 59 7.53 -0.05 -1.55
CA ASP A 59 8.60 0.65 -2.25
C ASP A 59 9.33 -0.27 -3.24
N PRO A 60 9.04 -0.18 -4.55
CA PRO A 60 9.70 -1.00 -5.54
C PRO A 60 11.20 -0.73 -5.67
N ARG A 61 11.72 0.39 -5.14
CA ARG A 61 13.17 0.66 -5.05
C ARG A 61 13.89 -0.35 -4.17
N GLN A 62 13.20 -0.91 -3.16
CA GLN A 62 13.76 -1.86 -2.21
C GLN A 62 13.64 -3.34 -2.66
N ARG A 63 13.21 -3.59 -3.90
CA ARG A 63 13.14 -4.96 -4.42
C ARG A 63 14.53 -5.60 -4.45
N THR A 64 14.69 -6.72 -3.74
CA THR A 64 15.95 -7.46 -3.63
C THR A 64 16.09 -8.61 -4.63
N TRP A 65 15.03 -8.95 -5.36
CA TRP A 65 15.02 -10.01 -6.37
C TRP A 65 15.09 -9.40 -7.77
N PHE A 66 16.27 -9.46 -8.39
CA PHE A 66 16.49 -9.08 -9.79
C PHE A 66 16.67 -10.35 -10.61
N GLY A 67 15.80 -10.56 -11.61
CA GLY A 67 16.04 -11.45 -12.75
C GLY A 67 16.16 -12.95 -12.45
N THR A 68 15.15 -13.71 -12.90
CA THR A 68 15.35 -14.99 -13.62
C THR A 68 14.09 -15.23 -14.46
N GLU A 69 13.86 -14.40 -15.47
CA GLU A 69 12.87 -14.72 -16.49
C GLU A 69 13.53 -14.45 -17.85
N ASN A 70 13.59 -15.48 -18.69
CA ASN A 70 13.90 -15.37 -20.11
C ASN A 70 12.78 -14.55 -20.77
N MET A 71 12.79 -13.24 -20.55
CA MET A 71 11.79 -12.32 -21.08
C MET A 71 12.19 -11.90 -22.48
N THR A 72 11.20 -11.76 -23.35
CA THR A 72 11.42 -11.18 -24.67
C THR A 72 11.77 -9.69 -24.54
N ARG A 73 12.54 -9.18 -25.51
CA ARG A 73 13.04 -7.80 -25.55
C ARG A 73 11.92 -6.75 -25.45
N GLU A 74 10.71 -7.07 -25.90
CA GLU A 74 9.53 -6.21 -25.79
C GLU A 74 8.97 -6.12 -24.37
N GLU A 75 8.93 -7.24 -23.64
CA GLU A 75 8.43 -7.28 -22.27
C GLU A 75 9.40 -6.59 -21.31
N GLU A 76 10.69 -6.72 -21.56
CA GLU A 76 11.73 -5.99 -20.84
C GLU A 76 11.57 -4.47 -21.06
N ARG A 77 11.35 -4.04 -22.30
CA ARG A 77 11.12 -2.63 -22.64
C ARG A 77 9.85 -2.06 -22.00
N LYS A 78 8.76 -2.83 -21.95
CA LYS A 78 7.52 -2.43 -21.25
C LYS A 78 7.72 -2.32 -19.74
N LYS A 79 8.39 -3.28 -19.10
CA LYS A 79 8.73 -3.21 -17.67
C LYS A 79 9.60 -1.99 -17.38
N LEU A 80 10.63 -1.73 -18.20
CA LEU A 80 11.55 -0.60 -18.02
C LEU A 80 10.87 0.78 -18.15
N GLN A 81 9.89 0.92 -19.04
CA GLN A 81 9.17 2.19 -19.23
C GLN A 81 8.36 2.64 -17.99
N GLY A 82 7.90 1.71 -17.16
CA GLY A 82 7.15 2.02 -15.93
C GLY A 82 8.03 2.29 -14.70
N VAL A 83 9.26 1.75 -14.66
CA VAL A 83 10.12 1.76 -13.46
C VAL A 83 10.42 3.18 -12.98
N GLY A 84 10.64 4.13 -13.89
CA GLY A 84 10.92 5.51 -13.51
C GLY A 84 9.76 6.19 -12.79
N SER A 85 8.51 5.93 -13.23
CA SER A 85 7.32 6.52 -12.62
C SER A 85 7.11 6.00 -11.20
N VAL A 86 7.19 4.68 -11.00
CA VAL A 86 6.92 4.11 -9.68
C VAL A 86 8.00 4.49 -8.65
N LYS A 87 9.25 4.62 -9.07
CA LYS A 87 10.33 5.15 -8.21
C LYS A 87 10.08 6.60 -7.79
N ARG A 88 9.52 7.42 -8.68
CA ARG A 88 9.14 8.80 -8.37
C ARG A 88 8.00 8.80 -7.34
N ASP A 89 6.97 8.00 -7.55
CA ASP A 89 5.82 7.94 -6.64
C ASP A 89 6.22 7.52 -5.22
N ALA A 90 7.08 6.51 -5.08
CA ALA A 90 7.64 6.10 -3.78
C ALA A 90 8.42 7.25 -3.10
N SER A 91 9.17 8.04 -3.87
CA SER A 91 9.92 9.19 -3.36
C SER A 91 8.99 10.33 -2.91
N ILE A 92 7.88 10.55 -3.64
CA ILE A 92 6.85 11.53 -3.27
C ILE A 92 6.18 11.11 -1.96
N TRP A 93 5.82 9.84 -1.81
CA TRP A 93 5.25 9.32 -0.56
C TRP A 93 6.19 9.51 0.62
N GLU A 94 7.45 9.17 0.45
CA GLU A 94 8.46 9.34 1.49
C GLU A 94 8.60 10.81 1.93
N ALA A 95 8.67 11.75 0.97
CA ALA A 95 8.73 13.18 1.28
C ALA A 95 7.46 13.67 1.98
N TYR A 96 6.29 13.31 1.44
CA TYR A 96 5.00 13.71 1.99
C TYR A 96 4.79 13.20 3.43
N LEU A 97 5.13 11.95 3.72
CA LEU A 97 4.97 11.36 5.06
C LEU A 97 5.94 11.97 6.08
N LYS A 98 7.15 12.35 5.64
CA LYS A 98 8.09 13.13 6.47
C LYS A 98 7.53 14.50 6.81
N ASP A 99 7.03 15.24 5.80
CA ASP A 99 6.46 16.58 5.99
C ASP A 99 5.22 16.54 6.88
N LEU A 100 4.39 15.50 6.73
CA LEU A 100 3.21 15.27 7.55
C LEU A 100 3.57 14.86 8.99
N GLY A 101 4.80 14.44 9.27
CA GLY A 101 5.26 14.06 10.60
C GLY A 101 4.53 12.84 11.16
N VAL A 102 4.26 11.83 10.33
CA VAL A 102 3.66 10.56 10.75
C VAL A 102 4.72 9.47 10.85
N TRP A 103 4.47 8.44 11.63
CA TRP A 103 5.35 7.27 11.65
C TRP A 103 5.12 6.46 10.39
N PHE A 104 6.19 6.13 9.67
CA PHE A 104 6.07 5.32 8.46
C PHE A 104 7.24 4.38 8.23
N GLU A 105 7.01 3.38 7.39
CA GLU A 105 8.01 2.45 6.88
C GLU A 105 7.80 2.26 5.37
N MET A 106 8.90 2.36 4.62
CA MET A 106 8.93 1.97 3.21
C MET A 106 9.27 0.47 3.16
N VAL A 107 8.38 -0.36 2.63
CA VAL A 107 8.45 -1.83 2.67
C VAL A 107 8.77 -2.38 1.28
N ALA A 108 9.76 -3.26 1.18
CA ALA A 108 10.04 -3.94 -0.08
C ALA A 108 8.84 -4.80 -0.56
N PRO A 109 8.53 -4.83 -1.86
CA PRO A 109 7.49 -5.68 -2.41
C PRO A 109 7.74 -7.14 -2.02
N LYS A 110 6.74 -7.79 -1.46
CA LYS A 110 6.87 -9.22 -1.14
C LYS A 110 6.91 -10.02 -2.43
N ARG A 111 7.78 -11.03 -2.46
CA ARG A 111 7.78 -12.06 -3.51
C ARG A 111 6.59 -12.99 -3.28
N ASN A 112 5.38 -12.50 -3.59
CA ASN A 112 4.16 -13.30 -3.49
C ASN A 112 4.09 -14.23 -4.71
N LEU A 113 4.56 -15.47 -4.55
CA LEU A 113 4.46 -16.53 -5.56
C LEU A 113 3.00 -16.87 -5.91
N THR A 114 2.08 -16.63 -4.99
CA THR A 114 0.62 -16.77 -5.19
C THR A 114 -0.07 -15.50 -4.72
N LYS A 115 -0.66 -14.76 -5.66
CA LYS A 115 -1.54 -13.61 -5.36
C LYS A 115 -2.75 -14.13 -4.59
N ILE A 116 -3.13 -13.42 -3.52
CA ILE A 116 -4.33 -13.77 -2.74
C ILE A 116 -5.58 -13.49 -3.59
N THR A 117 -6.45 -14.50 -3.70
CA THR A 117 -7.73 -14.36 -4.40
C THR A 117 -8.71 -13.52 -3.58
N HIS A 118 -9.74 -12.97 -4.23
CA HIS A 118 -10.78 -12.22 -3.53
C HIS A 118 -11.46 -13.06 -2.43
N GLU A 119 -11.76 -14.33 -2.71
CA GLU A 119 -12.41 -15.24 -1.77
C GLU A 119 -11.55 -15.50 -0.53
N THR A 120 -10.26 -15.81 -0.72
CA THR A 120 -9.32 -15.97 0.39
C THR A 120 -9.20 -14.68 1.19
N PHE A 121 -9.13 -13.54 0.52
CA PHE A 121 -9.07 -12.23 1.19
C PHE A 121 -10.29 -11.94 2.07
N VAL A 122 -11.50 -12.17 1.54
CA VAL A 122 -12.74 -11.99 2.30
C VAL A 122 -12.80 -12.95 3.49
N ASN A 123 -12.37 -14.19 3.31
CA ASN A 123 -12.38 -15.19 4.37
C ASN A 123 -11.49 -14.82 5.56
N ILE A 124 -10.28 -14.29 5.31
CA ILE A 124 -9.33 -13.91 6.35
C ILE A 124 -9.63 -12.54 6.97
N THR A 125 -10.05 -11.56 6.16
CA THR A 125 -10.24 -10.17 6.62
C THR A 125 -11.66 -9.85 7.07
N LYS A 126 -12.63 -10.70 6.73
CA LYS A 126 -14.08 -10.46 6.87
C LYS A 126 -14.58 -9.22 6.13
N TRP A 127 -13.78 -8.69 5.20
CA TRP A 127 -14.15 -7.54 4.39
C TRP A 127 -15.28 -7.90 3.44
N LYS A 128 -16.34 -7.09 3.39
CA LYS A 128 -17.52 -7.32 2.53
C LYS A 128 -17.49 -6.52 1.22
N GLY A 129 -16.58 -5.57 1.10
CA GLY A 129 -16.47 -4.72 -0.07
C GLY A 129 -15.76 -5.40 -1.24
N ARG A 130 -15.97 -4.87 -2.45
CA ARG A 130 -15.22 -5.32 -3.64
C ARG A 130 -13.74 -4.97 -3.49
N THR A 131 -12.88 -5.87 -3.94
CA THR A 131 -11.42 -5.68 -3.94
C THR A 131 -10.83 -5.98 -5.31
N ASN A 132 -9.91 -5.15 -5.76
CA ASN A 132 -8.98 -5.49 -6.84
C ASN A 132 -7.61 -5.88 -6.23
N GLU A 133 -6.61 -6.07 -7.08
CA GLU A 133 -5.25 -6.43 -6.66
C GLU A 133 -4.64 -5.38 -5.73
N HIS A 134 -4.60 -4.11 -6.15
CA HIS A 134 -4.06 -3.00 -5.37
C HIS A 134 -4.69 -2.86 -3.98
N LYS A 135 -6.02 -2.99 -3.90
CA LYS A 135 -6.76 -3.00 -2.62
C LYS A 135 -6.29 -4.13 -1.69
N ARG A 136 -6.09 -5.33 -2.23
CA ARG A 136 -5.65 -6.49 -1.43
C ARG A 136 -4.20 -6.34 -1.01
N ASP A 137 -3.32 -5.91 -1.90
CA ASP A 137 -1.90 -5.75 -1.60
C ASP A 137 -1.68 -4.67 -0.51
N ALA A 138 -2.34 -3.51 -0.65
CA ALA A 138 -2.34 -2.48 0.39
C ALA A 138 -2.87 -3.01 1.73
N ALA A 139 -3.96 -3.77 1.73
CA ALA A 139 -4.53 -4.35 2.94
C ALA A 139 -3.60 -5.37 3.61
N MET A 140 -2.93 -6.21 2.82
CA MET A 140 -1.99 -7.22 3.32
C MET A 140 -0.70 -6.63 3.91
N LEU A 141 -0.37 -5.36 3.63
CA LEU A 141 0.74 -4.67 4.30
C LEU A 141 0.46 -4.45 5.80
N VAL A 142 -0.80 -4.26 6.17
CA VAL A 142 -1.21 -3.84 7.53
C VAL A 142 -2.13 -4.82 8.26
N PHE A 143 -2.65 -5.86 7.59
CA PHE A 143 -3.48 -6.87 8.21
C PHE A 143 -2.80 -7.55 9.41
N GLY A 144 -3.51 -7.62 10.54
CA GLY A 144 -3.04 -8.30 11.76
C GLY A 144 -2.00 -7.54 12.58
N ARG A 145 -1.80 -6.24 12.31
CA ARG A 145 -0.96 -5.35 13.12
C ARG A 145 -1.69 -4.76 14.32
#